data_AF-A0A317JB60-F1
#
_entry.id   AF-A0A317JB60-F1
#
_cell.length_a   1.000
_cell.length_b   1.000
_cell.length_c   1.000
_cell.angle_alpha   90.00
_cell.angle_beta   90.00
_cell.angle_gamma   90.00
#
_symmetry.space_group_name_H-M   'P 1'
#
loop_
_entity.id
_entity.type
_entity.pdbx_description
1 polymer ?
#
loop_
_entity_poly.entity_id
_entity_poly.type
_entity_poly.pdbx_seq_one_letter_code
_entity_poly.pdbx_strand_id
1 'polypeptide(L)'
;FSQEFAPTSIAAAEIQSMFLDSFLSDPVWLHRYARNAKGEPIPVELLREMKTESLRFGARGLRRGMVVPFAEKAIYELKENELTPERVLQVVRETEHRLLGGDSAMPTLAIPHPWERDTSAYYHSYILAELAVYQTRRFFMRKFGSIVDNPRLGRELTKFYWAPGNSLTFLEYVTNLTGENFSADAAVSELTHPISAAGRDVEEALELEARTPHPAEPVNLNVNLIMEHGGQVITDNMNGKSFEQMAEEYAQWLQKQTEAKRLGK
;
A
#
# COMPACT_ATOMS: atom_id res chain seq x y z
N PHE A 1 -5.94 12.03 -15.84
CA PHE A 1 -6.45 12.39 -14.49
C PHE A 1 -7.36 11.27 -14.05
N SER A 2 -6.96 10.52 -13.04
CA SER A 2 -7.76 9.47 -12.39
C SER A 2 -8.24 10.06 -11.06
N GLN A 3 -9.52 9.93 -10.75
CA GLN A 3 -10.12 10.41 -9.51
C GLN A 3 -10.86 9.25 -8.83
N GLU A 4 -11.27 9.40 -7.57
CA GLU A 4 -12.03 8.35 -6.88
C GLU A 4 -13.49 8.23 -7.36
N PHE A 5 -13.94 9.17 -8.20
CA PHE A 5 -15.28 9.19 -8.76
C PHE A 5 -15.34 8.60 -10.18
N ALA A 6 -16.53 8.12 -10.54
CA ALA A 6 -16.81 7.69 -11.89
C ALA A 6 -16.34 8.73 -12.94
N PRO A 7 -15.83 8.29 -14.10
CA PRO A 7 -15.80 6.91 -14.60
C PRO A 7 -14.57 6.08 -14.17
N THR A 8 -13.70 6.60 -13.29
CA THR A 8 -12.53 5.83 -12.81
C THR A 8 -13.00 4.68 -11.91
N SER A 9 -12.53 3.46 -12.16
CA SER A 9 -12.73 2.38 -11.19
C SER A 9 -11.86 2.64 -9.96
N ILE A 10 -12.43 2.45 -8.78
CA ILE A 10 -11.74 2.59 -7.49
C ILE A 10 -10.45 1.78 -7.45
N ALA A 11 -10.47 0.53 -7.91
CA ALA A 11 -9.28 -0.32 -7.92
C ALA A 11 -8.13 0.29 -8.74
N ALA A 12 -8.44 1.06 -9.79
CA ALA A 12 -7.43 1.77 -10.59
C ALA A 12 -6.94 3.06 -9.90
N ALA A 13 -7.76 3.68 -9.04
CA ALA A 13 -7.31 4.77 -8.18
C ALA A 13 -6.37 4.24 -7.08
N GLU A 14 -6.75 3.13 -6.44
CA GLU A 14 -6.05 2.55 -5.29
C GLU A 14 -4.78 1.78 -5.65
N ILE A 15 -4.66 1.20 -6.85
CA ILE A 15 -3.45 0.47 -7.22
C ILE A 15 -2.18 1.33 -7.12
N GLN A 16 -2.31 2.64 -7.32
CA GLN A 16 -1.18 3.57 -7.34
C GLN A 16 -0.71 3.91 -5.93
N SER A 17 -1.64 4.30 -5.05
CA SER A 17 -1.37 4.55 -3.62
C SER A 17 -0.81 3.28 -2.98
N MET A 18 -1.49 2.15 -3.15
CA MET A 18 -1.08 0.88 -2.55
C MET A 18 0.24 0.35 -3.11
N PHE A 19 0.56 0.60 -4.39
CA PHE A 19 1.88 0.27 -4.93
C PHE A 19 2.98 1.08 -4.26
N LEU A 20 2.77 2.38 -4.02
CA LEU A 20 3.74 3.22 -3.31
C LEU A 20 3.85 2.81 -1.82
N ASP A 21 2.74 2.53 -1.16
CA ASP A 21 2.73 2.03 0.23
C ASP A 21 3.50 0.71 0.37
N SER A 22 3.49 -0.14 -0.66
CA SER A 22 4.21 -1.41 -0.63
C SER A 22 5.72 -1.25 -0.40
N PHE A 23 6.31 -0.10 -0.76
CA PHE A 23 7.72 0.19 -0.48
C PHE A 23 8.01 0.36 1.01
N LEU A 24 7.04 0.83 1.81
CA LEU A 24 7.23 1.02 3.25
C LEU A 24 7.40 -0.31 4.01
N SER A 25 7.09 -1.43 3.36
CA SER A 25 7.31 -2.79 3.86
C SER A 25 8.45 -3.52 3.15
N ASP A 26 9.09 -2.90 2.16
CA ASP A 26 10.14 -3.51 1.36
C ASP A 26 11.48 -3.49 2.13
N PRO A 27 12.15 -4.65 2.34
CA PRO A 27 13.39 -4.70 3.11
C PRO A 27 14.51 -3.83 2.54
N VAL A 28 14.60 -3.70 1.22
CA VAL A 28 15.61 -2.87 0.55
C VAL A 28 15.32 -1.39 0.81
N TRP A 29 14.07 -0.97 0.65
CA TRP A 29 13.66 0.41 0.89
C TRP A 29 13.85 0.79 2.36
N LEU A 30 13.44 -0.08 3.29
CA LEU A 30 13.61 0.09 4.73
C LEU A 30 15.09 0.18 5.11
N HIS A 31 15.93 -0.73 4.63
CA HIS A 31 17.38 -0.68 4.92
C HIS A 31 18.04 0.57 4.36
N ARG A 32 17.51 1.15 3.28
CA ARG A 32 18.05 2.34 2.63
C ARG A 32 17.58 3.66 3.24
N TYR A 33 16.32 3.75 3.63
CA TYR A 33 15.71 5.03 4.00
C TYR A 33 15.30 5.13 5.46
N ALA A 34 14.97 4.02 6.11
CA ALA A 34 14.70 4.06 7.54
C ALA A 34 16.02 4.15 8.30
N ARG A 35 16.25 5.33 8.89
CA ARG A 35 17.46 5.67 9.64
C ARG A 35 17.07 5.96 11.09
N ASN A 36 17.86 5.45 12.04
CA ASN A 36 17.68 5.81 13.45
C ASN A 36 18.22 7.23 13.72
N ALA A 37 18.11 7.70 14.97
CA ALA A 37 18.60 9.03 15.37
C ALA A 37 20.12 9.24 15.20
N LYS A 38 20.90 8.16 15.01
CA LYS A 38 22.34 8.20 14.74
C LYS A 38 22.67 8.12 13.24
N GLY A 39 21.65 8.02 12.38
CA GLY A 39 21.83 7.81 10.94
C GLY A 39 22.17 6.37 10.55
N GLU A 40 22.01 5.40 11.44
CA GLU A 40 22.29 3.99 11.15
C GLU A 40 21.06 3.33 10.49
N PRO A 41 21.25 2.39 9.54
CA PRO A 41 20.17 1.66 8.91
C PRO A 41 19.49 0.68 9.88
N ILE A 42 18.31 0.19 9.50
CA ILE A 42 17.68 -0.94 10.21
C ILE A 42 18.60 -2.18 10.13
N PRO A 43 18.88 -2.85 11.27
CA PRO A 43 19.66 -4.09 11.29
C PRO A 43 19.06 -5.18 10.39
N VAL A 44 19.92 -5.93 9.70
CA VAL A 44 19.50 -6.98 8.76
C VAL A 44 18.69 -8.06 9.47
N GLU A 45 19.07 -8.40 10.71
CA GLU A 45 18.38 -9.36 11.55
C GLU A 45 16.93 -8.95 11.79
N LEU A 46 16.67 -7.67 12.05
CA LEU A 46 15.32 -7.14 12.24
C LEU A 46 14.51 -7.18 10.94
N LEU A 47 15.13 -6.89 9.79
CA LEU A 47 14.45 -6.99 8.48
C LEU A 47 14.03 -8.44 8.17
N ARG A 48 14.86 -9.41 8.52
CA ARG A 48 14.55 -10.85 8.38
C ARG A 48 13.38 -11.26 9.27
N GLU A 49 13.35 -10.78 10.51
CA GLU A 49 12.24 -11.01 11.44
C GLU A 49 10.95 -10.38 10.92
N MET A 50 11.00 -9.11 10.49
CA MET A 50 9.86 -8.42 9.88
C MET A 50 9.29 -9.18 8.68
N LYS A 51 10.16 -9.66 7.76
CA LYS A 51 9.74 -10.46 6.61
C LYS A 51 9.10 -11.78 7.05
N THR A 52 9.71 -12.47 8.01
CA THR A 52 9.19 -13.72 8.57
C THR A 52 7.77 -13.53 9.14
N GLU A 53 7.58 -12.52 9.97
CA GLU A 53 6.28 -12.23 10.57
C GLU A 53 5.24 -11.79 9.52
N SER A 54 5.66 -11.05 8.49
CA SER A 54 4.78 -10.67 7.38
C SER A 54 4.22 -11.91 6.66
N LEU A 55 5.04 -12.95 6.44
CA LEU A 55 4.60 -14.19 5.78
C LEU A 55 3.69 -15.03 6.67
N ARG A 56 3.95 -15.09 7.98
CA ARG A 56 3.09 -15.84 8.93
C ARG A 56 1.65 -15.39 8.90
N PHE A 57 1.43 -14.08 8.80
CA PHE A 57 0.10 -13.48 8.89
C PHE A 57 -0.43 -12.97 7.57
N GLY A 58 0.36 -12.95 6.49
CA GLY A 58 -0.01 -12.34 5.22
C GLY A 58 -1.29 -12.93 4.60
N ALA A 59 -1.40 -14.26 4.52
CA ALA A 59 -2.62 -14.91 4.03
C ALA A 59 -3.84 -14.59 4.90
N ARG A 60 -3.67 -14.49 6.23
CA ARG A 60 -4.73 -14.07 7.14
C ARG A 60 -5.07 -12.58 6.97
N GLY A 61 -4.09 -11.74 6.68
CA GLY A 61 -4.24 -10.31 6.39
C GLY A 61 -5.11 -10.07 5.16
N LEU A 62 -4.80 -10.74 4.04
CA LEU A 62 -5.61 -10.66 2.82
C LEU A 62 -7.04 -11.17 3.07
N ARG A 63 -7.20 -12.30 3.77
CA ARG A 63 -8.52 -12.84 4.11
C ARG A 63 -9.33 -11.89 5.02
N ARG A 64 -8.66 -11.17 5.92
CA ARG A 64 -9.31 -10.13 6.75
C ARG A 64 -9.84 -8.99 5.89
N GLY A 65 -9.08 -8.55 4.88
CA GLY A 65 -9.59 -7.59 3.91
C GLY A 65 -10.82 -8.12 3.16
N MET A 66 -10.79 -9.40 2.75
CA MET A 66 -11.91 -10.05 2.05
C MET A 66 -13.18 -10.21 2.89
N VAL A 67 -13.10 -10.24 4.23
CA VAL A 67 -14.30 -10.34 5.07
C VAL A 67 -15.28 -9.21 4.77
N VAL A 68 -14.78 -8.00 4.56
CA VAL A 68 -15.60 -6.79 4.39
C VAL A 68 -16.53 -6.88 3.17
N PRO A 69 -16.04 -7.06 1.93
CA PRO A 69 -16.91 -7.13 0.76
C PRO A 69 -17.77 -8.39 0.73
N PHE A 70 -17.31 -9.50 1.33
CA PHE A 70 -18.12 -10.71 1.41
C PHE A 70 -19.26 -10.58 2.43
N ALA A 71 -19.04 -9.88 3.54
CA ALA A 71 -20.07 -9.61 4.54
C ALA A 71 -21.10 -8.63 3.97
N GLU A 72 -20.64 -7.56 3.31
CA GLU A 72 -21.51 -6.61 2.59
C GLU A 72 -22.37 -7.32 1.53
N LYS A 73 -21.74 -8.14 0.68
CA LYS A 73 -22.46 -8.98 -0.29
C LYS A 73 -23.50 -9.86 0.37
N ALA A 74 -23.14 -10.55 1.45
CA ALA A 74 -24.04 -11.46 2.13
C ALA A 74 -25.25 -10.73 2.77
N ILE A 75 -25.07 -9.48 3.22
CA ILE A 75 -26.16 -8.63 3.68
C ILE A 75 -27.08 -8.25 2.50
N TYR A 76 -26.51 -7.84 1.36
CA TYR A 76 -27.30 -7.52 0.16
C TYR A 76 -28.05 -8.69 -0.46
N GLU A 77 -27.64 -9.93 -0.16
CA GLU A 77 -28.33 -11.15 -0.61
C GLU A 77 -29.44 -11.62 0.35
N LEU A 78 -29.60 -10.98 1.52
CA LEU A 78 -30.74 -11.25 2.40
C LEU A 78 -32.04 -10.82 1.75
N LYS A 79 -33.11 -11.57 2.03
CA LYS A 79 -34.45 -11.10 1.67
C LYS A 79 -34.84 -9.93 2.55
N GLU A 80 -35.70 -9.05 2.04
CA GLU A 80 -36.18 -7.87 2.78
C GLU A 80 -36.72 -8.21 4.17
N ASN A 81 -37.48 -9.31 4.30
CA ASN A 81 -38.04 -9.77 5.57
C ASN A 81 -37.03 -10.40 6.52
N GLU A 82 -35.79 -10.61 6.08
CA GLU A 82 -34.66 -11.10 6.88
C GLU A 82 -33.73 -9.96 7.32
N LEU A 83 -33.94 -8.71 6.86
CA LEU A 83 -33.13 -7.54 7.21
C LEU A 83 -33.43 -7.04 8.64
N THR A 84 -33.10 -7.85 9.64
CA THR A 84 -33.11 -7.46 11.05
C THR A 84 -31.68 -7.25 11.57
N PRO A 85 -31.47 -6.41 12.61
CA PRO A 85 -30.16 -6.22 13.22
C PRO A 85 -29.49 -7.53 13.64
N GLU A 86 -30.26 -8.47 14.22
CA GLU A 86 -29.77 -9.77 14.67
C GLU A 86 -29.30 -10.61 13.50
N ARG A 87 -30.04 -10.61 12.38
CA ARG A 87 -29.68 -11.39 11.20
C ARG A 87 -28.45 -10.81 10.51
N VAL A 88 -28.34 -9.48 10.42
CA VAL A 88 -27.14 -8.80 9.89
C VAL A 88 -25.92 -9.17 10.72
N LEU A 89 -26.00 -9.06 12.05
CA LEU A 89 -24.90 -9.46 12.95
C LEU A 89 -24.51 -10.94 12.75
N GLN A 90 -25.49 -11.81 12.64
CA GLN A 90 -25.26 -13.24 12.42
C GLN A 90 -24.53 -13.50 11.10
N VAL A 91 -24.99 -12.91 9.98
CA VAL A 91 -24.36 -13.09 8.65
C VAL A 91 -22.93 -12.57 8.62
N VAL A 92 -22.67 -11.45 9.29
CA VAL A 92 -21.31 -10.91 9.43
C VAL A 92 -20.42 -11.89 10.18
N ARG A 93 -20.88 -12.45 11.32
CA ARG A 93 -20.13 -13.46 12.08
C ARG A 93 -19.93 -14.75 11.30
N GLU A 94 -20.94 -15.24 10.59
CA GLU A 94 -20.83 -16.39 9.69
C GLU A 94 -19.74 -16.16 8.63
N THR A 95 -19.65 -14.94 8.10
CA THR A 95 -18.62 -14.55 7.12
C THR A 95 -17.22 -14.50 7.74
N GLU A 96 -17.07 -13.89 8.92
CA GLU A 96 -15.82 -13.87 9.67
C GLU A 96 -15.33 -15.29 9.97
N HIS A 97 -16.19 -16.16 10.50
CA HIS A 97 -15.85 -17.55 10.78
C HIS A 97 -15.44 -18.31 9.52
N ARG A 98 -16.16 -18.14 8.41
CA ARG A 98 -15.86 -18.80 7.13
C ARG A 98 -14.50 -18.36 6.57
N LEU A 99 -14.17 -17.08 6.65
CA LEU A 99 -12.96 -16.53 6.03
C LEU A 99 -11.76 -16.49 6.97
N LEU A 100 -11.93 -16.36 8.28
CA LEU A 100 -10.84 -16.21 9.25
C LEU A 100 -10.68 -17.41 10.19
N GLY A 101 -11.66 -18.32 10.24
CA GLY A 101 -11.70 -19.42 11.21
C GLY A 101 -12.16 -18.99 12.61
N GLY A 102 -12.68 -17.77 12.77
CA GLY A 102 -13.17 -17.22 14.03
C GLY A 102 -13.56 -15.75 13.88
N ASP A 103 -13.82 -15.10 15.01
CA ASP A 103 -14.16 -13.68 15.05
C ASP A 103 -13.04 -12.79 14.52
N SER A 104 -13.42 -11.71 13.84
CA SER A 104 -12.47 -10.66 13.46
C SER A 104 -12.00 -9.90 14.71
N ALA A 105 -10.71 -9.56 14.74
CA ALA A 105 -10.13 -8.75 15.82
C ALA A 105 -10.68 -7.31 15.85
N MET A 106 -11.12 -6.81 14.69
CA MET A 106 -11.86 -5.57 14.55
C MET A 106 -13.27 -5.93 14.06
N PRO A 107 -14.35 -5.52 14.77
CA PRO A 107 -15.71 -5.80 14.32
C PRO A 107 -15.93 -5.31 12.88
N THR A 108 -16.35 -6.20 11.99
CA THR A 108 -16.52 -5.85 10.56
C THR A 108 -17.52 -4.71 10.35
N LEU A 109 -18.58 -4.65 11.17
CA LEU A 109 -19.56 -3.55 11.15
C LEU A 109 -18.99 -2.19 11.61
N ALA A 110 -17.81 -2.15 12.24
CA ALA A 110 -17.17 -0.88 12.63
C ALA A 110 -16.39 -0.23 11.48
N ILE A 111 -16.21 -0.93 10.35
CA ILE A 111 -15.55 -0.39 9.16
C ILE A 111 -16.55 0.53 8.46
N PRO A 112 -16.29 1.83 8.27
CA PRO A 112 -17.30 2.77 7.81
C PRO A 112 -17.74 2.57 6.36
N HIS A 113 -16.78 2.25 5.47
CA HIS A 113 -16.99 2.24 4.01
C HIS A 113 -18.26 1.51 3.55
N PRO A 114 -18.54 0.24 3.94
CA PRO A 114 -19.70 -0.48 3.41
C PRO A 114 -21.06 0.14 3.78
N TRP A 115 -21.10 1.02 4.79
CA TRP A 115 -22.34 1.59 5.34
C TRP A 115 -22.54 3.05 4.97
N GLU A 116 -21.55 3.67 4.34
CA GLU A 116 -21.64 5.04 3.85
C GLU A 116 -22.23 5.07 2.43
N ARG A 117 -23.07 6.06 2.17
CA ARG A 117 -23.84 6.17 0.92
C ARG A 117 -22.96 6.18 -0.33
N ASP A 118 -21.78 6.78 -0.24
CA ASP A 118 -20.91 7.02 -1.39
C ASP A 118 -19.81 5.95 -1.53
N THR A 119 -19.72 5.00 -0.58
CA THR A 119 -18.70 3.94 -0.55
C THR A 119 -19.27 2.54 -0.27
N SER A 120 -20.57 2.34 -0.49
CA SER A 120 -21.16 1.00 -0.49
C SER A 120 -20.81 0.24 -1.79
N ALA A 121 -20.70 -1.09 -1.70
CA ALA A 121 -20.18 -1.98 -2.72
C ALA A 121 -18.79 -1.56 -3.25
N TYR A 122 -17.99 -0.85 -2.45
CA TYR A 122 -16.72 -0.24 -2.84
C TYR A 122 -15.52 -1.11 -2.46
N TYR A 123 -15.56 -1.71 -1.26
CA TYR A 123 -14.38 -2.22 -0.57
C TYR A 123 -13.67 -3.36 -1.32
N HIS A 124 -14.39 -4.12 -2.13
CA HIS A 124 -13.80 -5.17 -2.97
C HIS A 124 -12.71 -4.63 -3.90
N SER A 125 -12.76 -3.35 -4.25
CA SER A 125 -11.77 -2.67 -5.08
C SER A 125 -10.40 -2.57 -4.42
N TYR A 126 -10.32 -2.41 -3.09
CA TYR A 126 -9.04 -2.48 -2.36
C TYR A 126 -8.39 -3.84 -2.51
N ILE A 127 -9.17 -4.92 -2.47
CA ILE A 127 -8.65 -6.28 -2.64
C ILE A 127 -8.16 -6.49 -4.07
N LEU A 128 -8.90 -6.01 -5.07
CA LEU A 128 -8.47 -6.09 -6.47
C LEU A 128 -7.17 -5.29 -6.69
N ALA A 129 -7.08 -4.08 -6.14
CA ALA A 129 -5.88 -3.26 -6.19
C ALA A 129 -4.69 -3.96 -5.51
N GLU A 130 -4.87 -4.53 -4.32
CA GLU A 130 -3.84 -5.27 -3.59
C GLU A 130 -3.28 -6.44 -4.42
N LEU A 131 -4.15 -7.25 -5.04
CA LEU A 131 -3.73 -8.34 -5.93
C LEU A 131 -2.94 -7.81 -7.13
N ALA A 132 -3.37 -6.69 -7.71
CA ALA A 132 -2.66 -6.06 -8.82
C ALA A 132 -1.32 -5.44 -8.39
N VAL A 133 -1.18 -4.97 -7.15
CA VAL A 133 0.11 -4.53 -6.59
C VAL A 133 1.09 -5.70 -6.55
N TYR A 134 0.68 -6.89 -6.07
CA TYR A 134 1.53 -8.08 -6.12
C TYR A 134 1.96 -8.43 -7.56
N GLN A 135 1.02 -8.42 -8.51
CA GLN A 135 1.32 -8.69 -9.92
C GLN A 135 2.27 -7.65 -10.52
N THR A 136 2.07 -6.37 -10.20
CA THR A 136 2.91 -5.25 -10.65
C THR A 136 4.33 -5.37 -10.10
N ARG A 137 4.46 -5.64 -8.79
CA ARG A 137 5.77 -5.85 -8.14
C ARG A 137 6.50 -7.04 -8.75
N ARG A 138 5.81 -8.17 -8.94
CA ARG A 138 6.38 -9.36 -9.59
C ARG A 138 6.88 -9.05 -11.00
N PHE A 139 6.10 -8.31 -11.78
CA PHE A 139 6.51 -7.88 -13.12
C PHE A 139 7.79 -7.04 -13.08
N PHE A 140 7.85 -6.00 -12.23
CA PHE A 140 9.04 -5.15 -12.17
C PHE A 140 10.27 -5.87 -11.63
N MET A 141 10.13 -6.72 -10.61
CA MET A 141 11.23 -7.54 -10.11
C MET A 141 11.77 -8.48 -11.19
N ARG A 142 10.89 -9.15 -11.96
CA ARG A 142 11.31 -9.99 -13.10
C ARG A 142 11.99 -9.19 -14.22
N LYS A 143 11.46 -8.01 -14.54
CA LYS A 143 11.94 -7.18 -15.66
C LYS A 143 13.25 -6.47 -15.33
N PHE A 144 13.42 -6.02 -14.09
CA PHE A 144 14.50 -5.10 -13.72
C PHE A 144 15.41 -5.58 -12.60
N GLY A 145 15.05 -6.63 -11.86
CA GLY A 145 15.82 -7.15 -10.72
C GLY A 145 15.66 -6.34 -9.43
N SER A 146 15.38 -5.04 -9.52
CA SER A 146 15.13 -4.16 -8.38
C SER A 146 14.03 -3.13 -8.67
N ILE A 147 13.32 -2.71 -7.62
CA ILE A 147 12.28 -1.68 -7.68
C ILE A 147 12.66 -0.39 -6.96
N VAL A 148 13.50 -0.45 -5.93
CA VAL A 148 13.95 0.73 -5.18
C VAL A 148 14.90 1.55 -6.06
N ASP A 149 14.73 2.88 -6.07
CA ASP A 149 15.54 3.85 -6.81
C ASP A 149 15.72 3.57 -8.31
N ASN A 150 14.78 2.84 -8.91
CA ASN A 150 14.88 2.47 -10.31
C ASN A 150 14.00 3.40 -11.17
N PRO A 151 14.60 4.39 -11.88
CA PRO A 151 13.84 5.39 -12.63
C PRO A 151 13.06 4.80 -13.82
N ARG A 152 13.36 3.56 -14.21
CA ARG A 152 12.62 2.86 -15.27
C ARG A 152 11.20 2.53 -14.83
N LEU A 153 10.95 2.28 -13.54
CA LEU A 153 9.60 2.03 -13.02
C LEU A 153 8.70 3.24 -13.23
N GLY A 154 9.19 4.44 -12.88
CA GLY A 154 8.46 5.67 -13.08
C GLY A 154 8.02 5.88 -14.53
N ARG A 155 8.88 5.53 -15.50
CA ARG A 155 8.54 5.60 -16.94
C ARG A 155 7.42 4.63 -17.33
N GLU A 156 7.48 3.40 -16.83
CA GLU A 156 6.47 2.36 -17.09
C GLU A 156 5.14 2.74 -16.44
N LEU A 157 5.14 3.14 -15.17
CA LEU A 157 3.96 3.61 -14.44
C LEU A 157 3.34 4.84 -15.10
N THR A 158 4.17 5.81 -15.50
CA THR A 158 3.69 7.00 -16.24
C THR A 158 2.96 6.58 -17.50
N LYS A 159 3.56 5.71 -18.30
CA LYS A 159 3.01 5.31 -19.58
C LYS A 159 1.74 4.48 -19.43
N PHE A 160 1.73 3.51 -18.52
CA PHE A 160 0.69 2.50 -18.47
C PHE A 160 -0.38 2.74 -17.42
N TYR A 161 -0.04 3.31 -16.25
CA TYR A 161 -1.01 3.58 -15.17
C TYR A 161 -1.48 5.03 -15.13
N TRP A 162 -0.61 6.02 -15.40
CA TRP A 162 -0.95 7.43 -15.18
C TRP A 162 -1.48 8.15 -16.42
N ALA A 163 -0.79 7.99 -17.56
CA ALA A 163 -1.13 8.68 -18.81
C ALA A 163 -2.54 8.35 -19.35
N PRO A 164 -3.04 7.10 -19.28
CA PRO A 164 -4.35 6.77 -19.86
C PRO A 164 -5.55 7.38 -19.10
N GLY A 165 -5.40 7.73 -17.82
CA GLY A 165 -6.46 8.36 -17.01
C GLY A 165 -7.73 7.49 -16.88
N ASN A 166 -8.78 7.83 -17.63
CA ASN A 166 -10.06 7.09 -17.58
C ASN A 166 -10.38 6.39 -18.91
N SER A 167 -9.40 6.29 -19.82
CA SER A 167 -9.62 5.65 -21.12
C SER A 167 -9.53 4.12 -21.09
N LEU A 168 -9.18 3.53 -19.94
CA LEU A 168 -8.98 2.09 -19.76
C LEU A 168 -9.75 1.59 -18.55
N THR A 169 -10.20 0.35 -18.61
CA THR A 169 -10.70 -0.41 -17.47
C THR A 169 -9.55 -0.82 -16.54
N PHE A 170 -9.87 -1.16 -15.29
CA PHE A 170 -8.89 -1.67 -14.32
C PHE A 170 -8.09 -2.88 -14.85
N LEU A 171 -8.77 -3.83 -15.49
CA LEU A 171 -8.11 -5.04 -15.99
C LEU A 171 -7.14 -4.70 -17.14
N GLU A 172 -7.54 -3.78 -18.03
CA GLU A 172 -6.67 -3.30 -19.10
C GLU A 172 -5.44 -2.58 -18.55
N TYR A 173 -5.55 -1.83 -17.44
CA TYR A 173 -4.38 -1.25 -16.78
C TYR A 173 -3.35 -2.32 -16.43
N VAL A 174 -3.77 -3.35 -15.68
CA VAL A 174 -2.89 -4.42 -15.22
C VAL A 174 -2.30 -5.19 -16.40
N THR A 175 -3.11 -5.52 -17.40
CA THR A 175 -2.66 -6.26 -18.59
C THR A 175 -1.72 -5.45 -19.46
N ASN A 176 -1.98 -4.17 -19.67
CA ASN A 176 -1.12 -3.31 -20.48
C ASN A 176 0.26 -3.09 -19.85
N LEU A 177 0.35 -2.98 -18.52
CA LEU A 177 1.64 -2.87 -17.84
C LEU A 177 2.38 -4.21 -17.80
N THR A 178 1.71 -5.28 -17.36
CA THR A 178 2.38 -6.53 -16.99
C THR A 178 2.53 -7.50 -18.17
N GLY A 179 1.74 -7.32 -19.23
CA GLY A 179 1.63 -8.25 -20.36
C GLY A 179 0.86 -9.53 -20.02
N GLU A 180 0.36 -9.68 -18.79
CA GLU A 180 -0.37 -10.84 -18.30
C GLU A 180 -1.81 -10.43 -17.93
N ASN A 181 -2.78 -11.36 -18.05
CA ASN A 181 -4.13 -11.12 -17.51
C ASN A 181 -4.06 -10.92 -15.99
N PHE A 182 -4.97 -10.11 -15.44
CA PHE A 182 -5.09 -9.97 -13.99
C PHE A 182 -5.34 -11.33 -13.32
N SER A 183 -4.53 -11.68 -12.33
CA SER A 183 -4.71 -12.89 -11.53
C SER A 183 -4.23 -12.72 -10.10
N ALA A 184 -4.65 -13.64 -9.22
CA ALA A 184 -4.17 -13.70 -7.83
C ALA A 184 -2.82 -14.42 -7.69
N ASP A 185 -2.22 -14.93 -8.78
CA ASP A 185 -1.08 -15.85 -8.70
C ASP A 185 0.14 -15.21 -8.05
N ALA A 186 0.35 -13.91 -8.28
CA ALA A 186 1.46 -13.18 -7.66
C ALA A 186 1.28 -13.07 -6.14
N ALA A 187 0.06 -12.75 -5.70
CA ALA A 187 -0.27 -12.67 -4.28
C ALA A 187 -0.17 -14.05 -3.62
N VAL A 188 -0.73 -15.09 -4.25
CA VAL A 188 -0.63 -16.47 -3.73
C VAL A 188 0.82 -16.89 -3.62
N SER A 189 1.62 -16.73 -4.68
CA SER A 189 3.04 -17.10 -4.68
C SER A 189 3.84 -16.39 -3.59
N GLU A 190 3.56 -15.12 -3.32
CA GLU A 190 4.25 -14.33 -2.30
C GLU A 190 3.79 -14.72 -0.89
N LEU A 191 2.48 -14.84 -0.67
CA LEU A 191 1.89 -15.13 0.63
C LEU A 191 2.07 -16.58 1.06
N THR A 192 2.31 -17.50 0.13
CA THR A 192 2.67 -18.90 0.41
C THR A 192 4.16 -19.17 0.29
N HIS A 193 4.99 -18.13 0.19
CA HIS A 193 6.43 -18.29 0.12
C HIS A 193 6.95 -18.98 1.39
N PRO A 194 7.88 -19.97 1.31
CA PRO A 194 8.36 -20.67 2.48
C PRO A 194 9.00 -19.72 3.50
N ILE A 195 8.50 -19.75 4.74
CA ILE A 195 9.05 -18.93 5.83
C ILE A 195 10.55 -19.22 6.06
N SER A 196 10.99 -20.45 5.83
CA SER A 196 12.40 -20.84 5.94
C SER A 196 13.32 -20.16 4.90
N ALA A 197 12.77 -19.65 3.80
CA ALA A 197 13.51 -18.93 2.78
C ALA A 197 13.55 -17.40 3.03
N ALA A 198 12.58 -16.87 3.78
CA ALA A 198 12.39 -15.44 4.02
C ALA A 198 13.66 -14.68 4.42
N GLY A 199 14.47 -15.26 5.31
CA GLY A 199 15.72 -14.64 5.75
C GLY A 199 16.77 -14.53 4.65
N ARG A 200 16.88 -15.58 3.81
CA ARG A 200 17.81 -15.60 2.66
C ARG A 200 17.36 -14.61 1.59
N ASP A 201 16.06 -14.53 1.32
CA ASP A 201 15.53 -13.59 0.31
C ASP A 201 15.85 -12.14 0.66
N VAL A 202 15.78 -11.79 1.96
CA VAL A 202 16.18 -10.46 2.45
C VAL A 202 17.66 -10.22 2.22
N GLU A 203 18.53 -11.17 2.60
CA GLU A 203 19.98 -11.05 2.41
C GLU A 203 20.35 -10.92 0.92
N GLU A 204 19.80 -11.77 0.05
CA GLU A 204 20.01 -11.72 -1.40
C GLU A 204 19.57 -10.38 -2.00
N ALA A 205 18.42 -9.84 -1.55
CA ALA A 205 17.94 -8.54 -2.01
C ALA A 205 18.86 -7.39 -1.57
N LEU A 206 19.37 -7.43 -0.34
CA LEU A 206 20.31 -6.41 0.16
C LEU A 206 21.69 -6.52 -0.50
N GLU A 207 22.17 -7.72 -0.80
CA GLU A 207 23.41 -7.91 -1.56
C GLU A 207 23.30 -7.37 -2.98
N LEU A 208 22.15 -7.55 -3.64
CA LEU A 208 21.87 -6.98 -4.95
C LEU A 208 21.81 -5.45 -4.88
N GLU A 209 21.12 -4.90 -3.88
CA GLU A 209 21.05 -3.46 -3.65
C GLU A 209 22.44 -2.85 -3.44
N ALA A 210 23.29 -3.46 -2.62
CA ALA A 210 24.64 -2.95 -2.36
C ALA A 210 25.52 -2.85 -3.62
N ARG A 211 25.18 -3.59 -4.69
CA ARG A 211 25.88 -3.58 -5.99
C ARG A 211 25.13 -2.74 -7.04
N THR A 212 23.94 -2.25 -6.73
CA THR A 212 23.12 -1.47 -7.65
C THR A 212 23.58 -0.01 -7.65
N PRO A 213 23.90 0.58 -8.82
CA PRO A 213 24.21 2.01 -8.89
C PRO A 213 22.97 2.85 -8.61
N HIS A 214 23.13 3.87 -7.77
CA HIS A 214 22.06 4.82 -7.46
C HIS A 214 22.38 6.21 -8.00
N PRO A 215 21.36 6.99 -8.41
CA PRO A 215 21.53 8.40 -8.70
C PRO A 215 22.12 9.11 -7.47
N ALA A 216 23.22 9.84 -7.66
CA ALA A 216 23.83 10.67 -6.62
C ALA A 216 23.28 12.12 -6.63
N GLU A 217 22.42 12.43 -7.60
CA GLU A 217 21.84 13.76 -7.76
C GLU A 217 20.75 14.01 -6.71
N PRO A 218 20.64 15.23 -6.17
CA PRO A 218 19.54 15.62 -5.29
C PRO A 218 18.17 15.38 -5.95
N VAL A 219 17.16 15.13 -5.13
CA VAL A 219 15.81 14.87 -5.64
C VAL A 219 15.24 16.17 -6.20
N ASN A 220 15.03 16.21 -7.51
CA ASN A 220 14.30 17.31 -8.17
C ASN A 220 12.98 16.80 -8.74
N LEU A 221 11.90 17.03 -7.99
CA LEU A 221 10.55 16.63 -8.38
C LEU A 221 9.94 17.55 -9.45
N ASN A 222 10.57 18.68 -9.78
CA ASN A 222 10.04 19.71 -10.67
C ASN A 222 8.60 20.14 -10.31
N VAL A 223 8.33 20.27 -9.01
CA VAL A 223 7.04 20.74 -8.47
C VAL A 223 7.29 21.78 -7.38
N ASN A 224 6.32 22.69 -7.21
CA ASN A 224 6.27 23.58 -6.05
C ASN A 224 5.47 22.87 -4.95
N LEU A 225 6.07 22.73 -3.78
CA LEU A 225 5.51 22.11 -2.59
C LEU A 225 5.44 23.15 -1.47
N ILE A 226 4.31 23.16 -0.78
CA ILE A 226 4.07 23.98 0.41
C ILE A 226 3.53 23.05 1.48
N MET A 227 4.19 23.01 2.63
CA MET A 227 3.73 22.27 3.81
C MET A 227 3.05 23.25 4.75
N GLU A 228 1.75 23.05 5.00
CA GLU A 228 0.94 23.94 5.82
C GLU A 228 0.33 23.22 7.02
N HIS A 229 0.16 23.95 8.13
CA HIS A 229 -0.65 23.52 9.26
C HIS A 229 -1.77 24.53 9.49
N GLY A 230 -3.00 24.15 9.12
CA GLY A 230 -4.12 25.09 9.09
C GLY A 230 -3.87 26.17 8.03
N GLY A 231 -3.64 27.41 8.46
CA GLY A 231 -3.29 28.53 7.58
C GLY A 231 -1.83 29.00 7.70
N GLN A 232 -0.99 28.29 8.45
CA GLN A 232 0.42 28.63 8.62
C GLN A 232 1.29 27.80 7.67
N VAL A 233 2.09 28.48 6.84
CA VAL A 233 3.17 27.84 6.07
C VAL A 233 4.28 27.43 7.04
N ILE A 234 4.61 26.14 7.04
CA ILE A 234 5.70 25.55 7.82
C ILE A 234 7.01 25.67 7.03
N THR A 235 6.97 25.24 5.76
CA THR A 235 8.11 25.24 4.84
C THR A 235 7.63 25.04 3.39
N ASP A 236 8.51 25.25 2.43
CA ASP A 236 8.31 25.13 0.99
C ASP A 236 9.64 24.82 0.29
N ASN A 237 9.59 24.35 -0.96
CA ASN A 237 10.78 24.13 -1.81
C ASN A 237 10.95 25.23 -2.90
N MET A 238 10.43 26.43 -2.65
CA MET A 238 10.50 27.54 -3.59
C MET A 238 11.71 28.44 -3.29
N ASN A 239 11.96 29.44 -4.15
CA ASN A 239 13.02 30.44 -3.97
C ASN A 239 14.44 29.86 -3.76
N GLY A 240 14.72 28.71 -4.39
CA GLY A 240 16.02 28.06 -4.32
C GLY A 240 16.23 27.15 -3.11
N LYS A 241 15.19 26.92 -2.29
CA LYS A 241 15.24 25.91 -1.22
C LYS A 241 15.12 24.50 -1.82
N SER A 242 16.03 23.60 -1.43
CA SER A 242 15.98 22.21 -1.91
C SER A 242 14.86 21.41 -1.25
N PHE A 243 14.49 20.29 -1.87
CA PHE A 243 13.52 19.35 -1.28
C PHE A 243 13.99 18.83 0.08
N GLU A 244 15.28 18.53 0.22
CA GLU A 244 15.90 18.02 1.44
C GLU A 244 15.89 19.07 2.55
N GLN A 245 16.15 20.34 2.23
CA GLN A 245 16.04 21.44 3.19
C GLN A 245 14.60 21.61 3.68
N MET A 246 13.63 21.57 2.76
CA MET A 246 12.21 21.59 3.11
C MET A 246 11.84 20.40 4.03
N ALA A 247 12.28 19.18 3.68
CA ALA A 247 11.99 17.98 4.47
C ALA A 247 12.57 18.06 5.89
N GLU A 248 13.79 18.55 6.05
CA GLU A 248 14.45 18.74 7.35
C GLU A 248 13.72 19.79 8.21
N GLU A 249 13.36 20.94 7.64
CA GLU A 249 12.57 21.96 8.35
C GLU A 249 11.23 21.41 8.83
N TYR A 250 10.54 20.64 7.98
CA TYR A 250 9.28 20.00 8.34
C TYR A 250 9.48 18.95 9.45
N ALA A 251 10.53 18.13 9.38
CA ALA A 251 10.85 17.14 10.40
C ALA A 251 11.12 17.80 11.77
N GLN A 252 11.87 18.90 11.81
CA GLN A 252 12.12 19.67 13.02
C GLN A 252 10.84 20.29 13.59
N TRP A 253 9.95 20.79 12.72
CA TRP A 253 8.65 21.28 13.16
C TRP A 253 7.82 20.17 13.81
N LEU A 254 7.73 18.99 13.17
CA LEU A 254 7.02 17.82 13.72
C LEU A 254 7.57 17.37 15.08
N GLN A 255 8.90 17.38 15.26
CA GLN A 255 9.53 17.05 16.54
C GLN A 255 9.06 18.01 17.64
N LYS A 256 9.08 19.31 17.37
CA LYS A 256 8.59 20.32 18.33
C LYS A 256 7.11 20.12 18.68
N GLN A 257 6.26 19.80 17.70
CA GLN A 257 4.84 19.49 17.97
C GLN A 257 4.67 18.24 18.84
N THR A 258 5.47 17.21 18.58
CA THR A 258 5.42 15.95 19.34
C THR A 258 5.91 16.14 20.77
N GLU A 259 6.96 16.94 20.98
CA GLU A 259 7.47 17.31 22.30
C GLU A 259 6.47 18.17 23.08
N ALA A 260 5.85 19.17 22.44
CA ALA A 260 4.80 19.98 23.06
C ALA A 260 3.64 19.12 23.57
N LYS A 261 3.15 18.19 22.73
CA LYS A 261 2.11 17.23 23.11
C LYS A 261 2.54 16.33 24.27
N ARG A 262 3.78 15.81 24.26
CA ARG A 262 4.31 14.99 25.37
C ARG A 262 4.43 15.79 26.67
N LEU A 263 4.69 17.09 26.60
CA LEU A 263 4.79 17.99 27.74
C LEU A 263 3.44 18.58 28.17
N GLY A 264 2.32 18.18 27.54
CA GLY A 264 0.97 18.66 27.85
C GLY A 264 0.76 20.14 27.50
N LYS A 265 1.49 20.65 26.51
CA LYS A 265 1.36 22.01 25.98
C LYS A 265 0.67 22.02 24.62
#